data_AF-A0A8J7CFK1-F1
#
_entry.id   AF-A0A8J7CFK1-F1
#
_cell.length_a   1.000
_cell.length_b   1.000
_cell.length_c   1.000
_cell.angle_alpha   90.00
_cell.angle_beta   90.00
_cell.angle_gamma   90.00
#
_symmetry.space_group_name_H-M   'P 1'
#
loop_
_entity.id
_entity.type
_entity.pdbx_description
1 polymer ?
#
loop_
_entity_poly.entity_id
_entity_poly.type
_entity_poly.pdbx_seq_one_letter_code
_entity_poly.pdbx_strand_id
1 'polypeptide(L)' 'SKTVHLYLLSGKRLTGVIRRFDRFSVILENHGQEQLVYKHAVASIAPVSAFPDKTQPDEPEI' A
#
# COMPACT_ATOMS: atom_id res chain seq x y z
N SER A 1 -9.45 -6.04 4.06
CA SER A 1 -8.05 -5.56 4.11
C SER A 1 -7.67 -5.06 2.73
N LYS A 2 -7.04 -3.89 2.61
CA LYS A 2 -6.63 -3.36 1.30
C LYS A 2 -5.20 -3.82 0.97
N THR A 3 -4.99 -4.29 -0.25
CA THR A 3 -3.66 -4.63 -0.76
C THR A 3 -2.91 -3.34 -1.11
N VAL A 4 -1.61 -3.31 -0.83
CA VAL A 4 -0.70 -2.21 -1.13
C VAL A 4 0.53 -2.69 -1.89
N HIS A 5 1.17 -1.76 -2.60
CA HIS A 5 2.53 -1.87 -3.09
C HIS A 5 3.47 -1.12 -2.13
N LEU A 6 4.49 -1.80 -1.62
CA LEU A 6 5.62 -1.21 -0.93
C LEU A 6 6.78 -1.12 -1.92
N TYR A 7 7.20 0.10 -2.24
CA TYR A 7 8.38 0.34 -3.05
C TYR A 7 9.57 0.54 -2.11
N LEU A 8 10.61 -0.26 -2.27
CA LEU A 8 11.83 -0.18 -1.46
C LEU A 8 12.85 0.75 -2.10
N LEU A 9 13.75 1.31 -1.28
CA LEU A 9 14.89 2.12 -1.77
C LEU A 9 15.79 1.35 -2.75
N SER A 10 15.81 0.03 -2.67
CA SER A 10 16.53 -0.85 -3.60
C SER A 10 15.88 -0.94 -4.99
N GLY A 11 14.71 -0.34 -5.21
CA GLY A 11 13.92 -0.45 -6.44
C GLY A 11 13.03 -1.68 -6.50
N LYS A 12 13.12 -2.62 -5.54
CA LYS A 12 12.21 -3.77 -5.46
C LYS A 12 10.83 -3.32 -4.99
N ARG A 13 9.80 -4.03 -5.46
CA ARG A 13 8.40 -3.85 -5.02
C ARG A 13 7.92 -5.09 -4.27
N LEU A 14 7.37 -4.88 -3.08
CA LEU A 14 6.62 -5.89 -2.33
C LEU A 14 5.12 -5.61 -2.50
N THR A 15 4.30 -6.66 -2.57
CA THR A 15 2.84 -6.53 -2.64
C THR A 15 2.22 -7.40 -1.57
N GLY A 16 1.25 -6.85 -0.84
CA GLY A 16 0.58 -7.59 0.21
C GLY A 16 -0.36 -6.71 1.02
N VAL A 17 -0.81 -7.24 2.15
CA VAL A 17 -1.66 -6.55 3.11
C VAL A 17 -0.82 -6.21 4.33
N ILE A 18 -0.86 -4.96 4.78
CA ILE A 18 -0.24 -4.58 6.05
C ILE A 18 -1.09 -5.14 7.19
N ARG A 19 -0.53 -6.05 7.99
CA ARG A 19 -1.22 -6.68 9.13
C ARG A 19 -0.98 -5.96 10.44
N ARG A 20 0.25 -5.52 10.68
CA ARG A 20 0.70 -4.83 11.89
C ARG A 20 1.74 -3.78 11.53
N PHE A 21 1.88 -2.76 12.38
CA PHE A 21 2.93 -1.76 12.26
C PHE A 21 3.33 -1.26 13.65
N ASP A 22 4.57 -0.81 13.78
CA ASP A 22 5.05 -0.07 14.94
C ASP A 22 5.76 1.22 14.47
N ARG A 23 6.58 1.83 15.34
CA ARG A 23 7.32 3.05 15.00
C ARG A 23 8.31 2.85 13.84
N PHE A 24 8.97 1.71 13.75
CA PHE A 24 10.11 1.44 12.87
C PHE A 24 9.86 0.37 11.81
N SER A 25 8.80 -0.42 11.94
CA SER A 25 8.55 -1.60 11.12
C SER A 25 7.09 -1.78 10.70
N VAL A 26 6.89 -2.65 9.72
CA VAL A 26 5.59 -3.08 9.19
C VAL A 26 5.63 -4.59 8.92
N ILE A 27 4.57 -5.30 9.28
CA ILE A 27 4.36 -6.70 8.88
C ILE A 27 3.50 -6.69 7.62
N LEU A 28 4.09 -7.11 6.50
CA LEU A 28 3.42 -7.31 5.22
C LEU A 28 3.10 -8.79 5.06
N GLU A 29 1.84 -9.13 4.84
CA GLU A 29 1.44 -10.50 4.52
C GLU A 29 1.13 -10.65 3.03
N ASN A 30 1.65 -11.70 2.42
CA ASN A 30 1.28 -12.14 1.08
C ASN A 30 1.18 -13.67 1.04
N HIS A 31 0.05 -14.19 0.57
CA HIS A 31 -0.23 -15.64 0.49
C HIS A 31 0.04 -16.41 1.80
N GLY A 32 -0.36 -15.83 2.94
CA GLY A 32 -0.17 -16.44 4.26
C GLY A 32 1.26 -16.37 4.81
N GLN A 33 2.21 -15.80 4.05
CA GLN A 33 3.55 -15.54 4.53
C GLN A 33 3.65 -14.11 5.07
N GLU A 34 4.10 -13.96 6.31
CA GLU A 34 4.39 -12.67 6.91
C GLU A 34 5.86 -12.27 6.70
N GLN A 35 6.10 -11.01 6.34
CA GLN A 35 7.41 -10.42 6.16
C GLN A 35 7.54 -9.16 7.03
N LEU A 36 8.59 -9.10 7.84
CA LEU A 36 8.98 -7.88 8.56
C LEU A 36 9.72 -6.95 7.62
N VAL A 37 9.18 -5.75 7.42
CA VAL A 37 9.79 -4.70 6.59
C VAL A 37 10.15 -3.51 7.48
N TYR A 38 11.42 -3.11 7.47
CA TYR A 38 11.86 -1.90 8.17
C TYR A 38 11.56 -0.65 7.35
N LYS A 39 11.02 0.38 7.99
CA LYS A 39 10.61 1.62 7.31
C LYS A 39 11.76 2.38 6.67
N HIS A 40 13.00 2.25 7.18
CA HIS A 40 14.16 2.89 6.57
C HIS A 40 14.50 2.32 5.19
N ALA A 41 13.99 1.13 4.83
CA ALA A 41 14.19 0.53 3.52
C ALA A 41 13.02 0.84 2.55
N VAL A 42 11.95 1.48 3.03
CA VAL A 42 10.75 1.79 2.25
C VAL A 42 10.86 3.20 1.66
N ALA A 43 10.74 3.30 0.34
CA ALA A 43 10.67 4.55 -0.38
C ALA A 43 9.24 5.13 -0.39
N SER A 44 8.23 4.30 -0.69
CA SER A 44 6.83 4.72 -0.72
C SER A 44 5.85 3.55 -0.57
N ILE A 45 4.60 3.87 -0.24
CA ILE A 45 3.49 2.92 -0.11
C ILE A 45 2.32 3.42 -0.96
N ALA A 46 1.79 2.59 -1.85
CA ALA A 46 0.65 2.93 -2.71
C ALA A 46 -0.46 1.86 -2.60
N PRO A 47 -1.75 2.25 -2.60
CA PRO A 47 -2.85 1.28 -2.71
C PRO A 47 -2.86 0.63 -4.10
N VAL A 48 -3.21 -0.65 -4.19
CA VAL A 48 -3.32 -1.36 -5.49
C VAL A 48 -4.52 -0.90 -6.31
N SER A 49 -5.61 -0.53 -5.65
CA SER A 49 -6.75 0.11 -6.29
C SER A 49 -6.69 1.60 -5.98
N ALA A 50 -6.55 2.43 -7.02
CA ALA A 50 -6.90 3.83 -6.91
C ALA A 50 -8.35 3.90 -6.40
N PHE A 51 -8.61 4.76 -5.42
CA PHE A 51 -10.00 5.06 -5.10
C PHE A 51 -10.65 5.58 -6.39
N PRO A 52 -11.85 5.11 -6.78
CA PRO A 52 -12.59 5.80 -7.82
C PRO A 52 -12.71 7.26 -7.36
N ASP A 53 -12.19 8.16 -8.17
CA ASP A 53 -12.20 9.58 -7.92
C ASP A 53 -13.67 10.01 -7.80
N LYS A 54 -14.15 10.24 -6.58
CA LYS A 54 -15.52 10.72 -6.33
C LYS A 54 -15.68 12.21 -6.65
N THR A 55 -14.68 12.83 -7.26
CA THR A 55 -14.64 14.27 -7.53
C THR A 55 -15.09 14.64 -8.94
N GLN A 56 -15.87 13.78 -9.61
CA GLN A 56 -16.69 14.25 -10.72
C GLN A 56 -17.94 14.89 -10.11
N PRO A 57 -18.09 16.23 -10.13
CA PRO A 57 -19.40 16.80 -9.84
C PRO A 57 -20.33 16.27 -10.93
N ASP A 58 -21.48 15.74 -10.52
CA ASP A 58 -22.58 15.45 -11.43
C ASP A 58 -22.85 16.73 -12.23
N GLU A 59 -22.40 16.77 -13.49
CA GLU A 59 -22.76 17.87 -14.39
C GLU A 59 -24.26 17.70 -14.67
N PRO A 60 -25.11 18.69 -14.33
CA PRO A 60 -26.52 18.57 -14.59
C PRO A 60 -26.74 18.50 -16.10
N GLU A 61 -27.36 17.42 -16.57
CA GLU A 61 -27.89 17.31 -17.94
C GLU A 61 -28.82 18.51 -18.18
N ILE A 62 -28.44 19.39 -19.10
CA ILE A 62 -29.29 20.48 -19.62
C ILE A 62 -30.02 19.97 -20.86
#